data_AF-A0A3C1C2I8-F1
#
_entry.id   AF-A0A3C1C2I8-F1
#
_cell.length_a   1.000
_cell.length_b   1.000
_cell.length_c   1.000
_cell.angle_alpha   90.00
_cell.angle_beta   90.00
_cell.angle_gamma   90.00
#
_symmetry.space_group_name_H-M   'P 1'
#
loop_
_entity.id
_entity.type
_entity.pdbx_description
1 polymer ?
#
loop_
_entity_poly.entity_id
_entity_poly.type
_entity_poly.pdbx_seq_one_letter_code
_entity_poly.pdbx_strand_id
1 'polypeptide(L)'
;MKNRVHTKPLRDVFSPGTREGFEGYNSALASAVAERAAVEQERSAVLEDAYAGRGAAPSLRKKLDALRDRLLQADIGELQAFGRLPELEAAARRDWTAEASRIKPLLEARKTEVEAAAANLGMAEKSAQRHRLVLEDKERIALEQSWKQAVHEARQRIATEEDAERVGELRASIGAALK
;
A
#
# COMPACT_ATOMS: atom_id res chain seq x y z
N MET A 1 -2.72 -16.91 23.17
CA MET A 1 -1.50 -16.29 22.59
C MET A 1 -1.69 -16.22 21.08
N LYS A 2 -1.69 -15.02 20.49
CA LYS A 2 -1.82 -14.86 19.02
C LYS A 2 -0.45 -15.12 18.40
N ASN A 3 -0.30 -16.22 17.65
CA ASN A 3 0.84 -16.41 16.76
C ASN A 3 0.79 -15.28 15.73
N ARG A 4 1.54 -14.20 15.97
CA ARG A 4 1.83 -13.22 14.94
C ARG A 4 2.72 -13.94 13.94
N VAL A 5 2.12 -14.38 12.84
CA VAL A 5 2.85 -14.65 11.61
C VAL A 5 3.74 -13.43 11.41
N HIS A 6 5.06 -13.60 11.47
CA HIS A 6 5.99 -12.54 11.14
C HIS A 6 5.80 -12.23 9.66
N THR A 7 4.85 -11.34 9.38
CA THR A 7 4.70 -10.71 8.08
C THR A 7 6.03 -10.01 7.81
N LYS A 8 6.80 -10.52 6.85
CA LYS A 8 7.96 -9.77 6.37
C LYS A 8 7.50 -8.35 6.02
N PRO A 9 8.25 -7.31 6.40
CA PRO A 9 7.95 -5.96 5.94
C PRO A 9 7.77 -5.97 4.42
N LEU A 10 6.77 -5.25 3.90
CA LEU A 10 6.53 -5.08 2.45
C LEU A 10 7.80 -4.71 1.66
N ARG A 11 8.74 -4.03 2.34
CA ARG A 11 10.06 -3.62 1.84
C ARG A 11 10.96 -4.78 1.40
N ASP A 12 10.75 -5.98 1.93
CA ASP A 12 11.60 -7.15 1.65
C ASP A 12 11.13 -7.95 0.44
N VAL A 13 9.89 -7.73 -0.02
CA VAL A 13 9.29 -8.46 -1.15
C VAL A 13 9.31 -7.63 -2.43
N PHE A 14 9.11 -6.32 -2.33
CA PHE A 14 9.04 -5.46 -3.51
C PHE A 14 10.40 -5.21 -4.15
N SER A 15 10.43 -5.31 -5.47
CA SER A 15 11.57 -4.89 -6.26
C SER A 15 11.85 -3.38 -6.05
N PRO A 16 13.09 -2.91 -6.28
CA PRO A 16 13.40 -1.48 -6.16
C PRO A 16 12.44 -0.58 -6.94
N GLY A 17 12.06 -0.96 -8.17
CA GLY A 17 11.13 -0.19 -9.00
C GLY A 17 9.70 -0.17 -8.45
N THR A 18 9.19 -1.28 -7.93
CA THR A 18 7.88 -1.30 -7.25
C THR A 18 7.89 -0.40 -6.01
N ARG A 19 8.98 -0.44 -5.22
CA ARG A 19 9.13 0.42 -4.03
C ARG A 19 9.14 1.90 -4.39
N GLU A 20 9.99 2.31 -5.32
CA GLU A 20 10.06 3.68 -5.80
C GLU A 20 8.71 4.14 -6.37
N GLY A 21 8.00 3.25 -7.06
CA GLY A 21 6.65 3.50 -7.56
C GLY A 21 5.66 3.85 -6.45
N PHE A 22 5.59 3.05 -5.38
CA PHE A 22 4.73 3.32 -4.22
C PHE A 22 5.17 4.55 -3.43
N GLU A 23 6.47 4.78 -3.28
CA GLU A 23 7.00 5.99 -2.62
C GLU A 23 6.61 7.25 -3.40
N GLY A 24 6.73 7.23 -4.74
CA GLY A 24 6.27 8.31 -5.60
C GLY A 24 4.77 8.53 -5.54
N TYR A 25 3.96 7.47 -5.52
CA TYR A 25 2.51 7.56 -5.35
C TYR A 25 2.13 8.17 -3.99
N ASN A 26 2.70 7.67 -2.90
CA ASN A 26 2.43 8.18 -1.54
C ASN A 26 2.88 9.63 -1.38
N SER A 27 4.02 10.00 -1.95
CA SER A 27 4.53 11.38 -1.95
C SER A 27 3.60 12.33 -2.71
N ALA A 28 3.09 11.91 -3.87
CA ALA A 28 2.13 12.69 -4.65
C ALA A 28 0.82 12.90 -3.90
N LEU A 29 0.26 11.84 -3.28
CA LEU A 29 -0.94 11.95 -2.46
C LEU A 29 -0.74 12.86 -1.25
N ALA A 30 0.35 12.67 -0.50
CA ALA A 30 0.65 13.49 0.66
C ALA A 30 0.80 14.97 0.28
N SER A 31 1.45 15.25 -0.86
CA SER A 31 1.60 16.62 -1.38
C SER A 31 0.26 17.24 -1.76
N ALA A 32 -0.62 16.50 -2.46
CA ALA A 32 -1.95 16.99 -2.82
C ALA A 32 -2.83 17.26 -1.59
N VAL A 33 -2.78 16.38 -0.58
CA VAL A 33 -3.51 16.56 0.68
C VAL A 33 -3.00 17.79 1.44
N ALA A 34 -1.67 17.94 1.54
CA ALA A 34 -1.08 19.10 2.20
C ALA A 34 -1.45 20.42 1.50
N GLU A 35 -1.42 20.45 0.17
CA GLU A 35 -1.82 21.63 -0.61
C GLU A 35 -3.30 21.98 -0.41
N ARG A 36 -4.19 20.99 -0.42
CA ARG A 36 -5.62 21.22 -0.13
C ARG A 36 -5.86 21.82 1.25
N ALA A 37 -5.16 21.30 2.27
CA ALA A 37 -5.25 21.84 3.61
C ALA A 37 -4.73 23.30 3.70
N ALA A 38 -3.63 23.61 3.01
CA ALA A 38 -3.08 24.96 2.96
C ALA A 38 -4.04 25.94 2.24
N VAL A 39 -4.59 25.53 1.09
CA VAL A 39 -5.56 26.34 0.33
C VAL A 39 -6.81 26.63 1.16
N GLU A 40 -7.34 25.66 1.91
CA GLU A 40 -8.53 25.88 2.73
C GLU A 40 -8.28 26.83 3.92
N GLN A 41 -7.09 26.78 4.51
CA GLN A 41 -6.66 27.75 5.52
C GLN A 41 -6.56 29.16 4.94
N GLU A 42 -5.87 29.32 3.81
CA GLU A 42 -5.74 30.60 3.11
C GLU A 42 -7.11 31.15 2.67
N ARG A 43 -7.98 30.28 2.17
CA ARG A 43 -9.35 30.63 1.76
C ARG A 43 -10.17 31.13 2.94
N SER A 44 -10.09 30.46 4.09
CA SER A 44 -10.78 30.89 5.31
C SER A 44 -10.35 32.30 5.72
N ALA A 45 -9.05 32.60 5.69
CA ALA A 45 -8.54 33.93 6.01
C ALA A 45 -9.03 35.01 5.02
N VAL A 46 -9.09 34.70 3.72
CA VAL A 46 -9.63 35.64 2.71
C VAL A 46 -11.13 35.90 2.93
N LEU A 47 -11.89 34.89 3.37
CA LEU A 47 -13.31 35.06 3.72
C LEU A 47 -13.49 35.88 4.99
N GLU A 48 -12.67 35.68 6.01
CA GLU A 48 -12.66 36.50 7.23
C GLU A 48 -12.37 37.97 6.92
N ASP A 49 -11.37 38.24 6.07
CA ASP A 49 -11.06 39.59 5.57
C ASP A 49 -12.29 40.21 4.87
N ALA A 50 -12.98 39.44 4.02
CA ALA A 50 -14.19 39.89 3.35
C ALA A 50 -15.33 40.23 4.33
N TYR A 51 -15.59 39.37 5.32
CA TYR A 51 -16.62 39.61 6.34
C TYR A 51 -16.29 40.81 7.24
N ALA A 52 -15.02 41.02 7.54
CA ALA A 52 -14.55 42.14 8.34
C ALA A 52 -14.48 43.47 7.53
N GLY A 53 -14.82 43.46 6.24
CA GLY A 53 -14.68 44.62 5.35
C GLY A 53 -13.24 45.05 5.11
N ARG A 54 -12.28 44.13 5.29
CA ARG A 54 -10.84 44.38 5.12
C ARG A 54 -10.44 44.05 3.69
N GLY A 55 -10.10 45.10 2.94
CA GLY A 55 -9.60 44.98 1.57
C GLY A 55 -10.66 45.27 0.51
N ALA A 56 -10.20 45.57 -0.71
CA ALA A 56 -11.07 45.89 -1.82
C ALA A 56 -11.67 44.61 -2.44
N ALA A 57 -12.96 44.61 -2.74
CA ALA A 57 -13.64 43.45 -3.33
C ALA A 57 -12.94 42.84 -4.56
N PRO A 58 -12.38 43.64 -5.52
CA PRO A 58 -11.66 43.07 -6.65
C PRO A 58 -10.38 42.31 -6.26
N SER A 59 -9.66 42.76 -5.23
CA SER A 59 -8.43 42.10 -4.80
C SER A 59 -8.73 40.80 -4.05
N LEU A 60 -9.77 40.79 -3.21
CA LEU A 60 -10.24 39.58 -2.53
C LEU A 60 -10.71 38.53 -3.55
N ARG A 61 -11.48 38.94 -4.57
CA ARG A 61 -11.91 38.06 -5.65
C ARG A 61 -10.73 37.44 -6.39
N LYS A 62 -9.74 38.25 -6.78
CA LYS A 62 -8.52 37.74 -7.44
C LYS A 62 -7.77 36.71 -6.58
N LYS A 63 -7.70 36.91 -5.27
CA LYS A 63 -7.11 35.92 -4.35
C LYS A 63 -7.91 34.62 -4.32
N LEU A 64 -9.24 34.70 -4.23
CA LEU A 64 -10.11 33.51 -4.25
C LEU A 64 -10.00 32.73 -5.55
N ASP A 65 -9.93 33.42 -6.70
CA ASP A 65 -9.76 32.77 -8.01
C ASP A 65 -8.42 32.01 -8.08
N ALA A 66 -7.32 32.62 -7.61
CA ALA A 66 -6.01 31.96 -7.55
C ALA A 66 -5.99 30.75 -6.59
N LEU A 67 -6.71 30.82 -5.46
CA LEU A 67 -6.86 29.69 -4.54
C LEU A 67 -7.67 28.55 -5.17
N ARG A 68 -8.71 28.87 -5.94
CA ARG A 68 -9.49 27.88 -6.71
C ARG A 68 -8.62 27.17 -7.74
N ASP A 69 -7.78 27.91 -8.45
CA ASP A 69 -6.85 27.32 -9.43
C ASP A 69 -5.86 26.36 -8.76
N ARG A 70 -5.29 26.75 -7.61
CA ARG A 70 -4.41 25.87 -6.82
C ARG A 70 -5.11 24.60 -6.34
N LEU A 71 -6.34 24.73 -5.84
CA LEU A 71 -7.17 23.60 -5.43
C LEU A 71 -7.41 22.63 -6.60
N LEU A 72 -7.75 23.17 -7.77
CA LEU A 72 -7.94 22.38 -8.97
C LEU A 72 -6.67 21.63 -9.39
N GLN A 73 -5.49 22.27 -9.30
CA GLN A 73 -4.23 21.61 -9.59
C GLN A 73 -3.91 20.49 -8.59
N ALA A 74 -4.23 20.67 -7.31
CA ALA A 74 -4.09 19.61 -6.30
C ALA A 74 -5.01 18.41 -6.60
N ASP A 75 -6.27 18.66 -6.98
CA ASP A 75 -7.23 17.62 -7.38
C ASP A 75 -6.76 16.86 -8.64
N ILE A 76 -6.22 17.58 -9.64
CA ILE A 76 -5.64 16.98 -10.85
C ILE A 76 -4.43 16.11 -10.50
N GLY A 77 -3.53 16.59 -9.64
CA GLY A 77 -2.36 15.85 -9.21
C GLY A 77 -2.73 14.56 -8.46
N GLU A 78 -3.73 14.62 -7.59
CA GLU A 78 -4.26 13.44 -6.89
C GLU A 78 -4.87 12.43 -7.87
N LEU A 79 -5.67 12.90 -8.84
CA LEU A 79 -6.27 12.05 -9.86
C LEU A 79 -5.20 11.38 -10.74
N GLN A 80 -4.12 12.09 -11.08
CA GLN A 80 -2.98 11.53 -11.80
C GLN A 80 -2.26 10.45 -10.99
N ALA A 81 -2.11 10.65 -9.67
CA ALA A 81 -1.54 9.63 -8.78
C ALA A 81 -2.40 8.35 -8.78
N PHE A 82 -3.73 8.48 -8.67
CA PHE A 82 -4.65 7.33 -8.79
C PHE A 82 -4.58 6.64 -10.15
N GLY A 83 -4.34 7.39 -11.23
CA GLY A 83 -4.14 6.83 -12.57
C GLY A 83 -2.98 5.84 -12.66
N ARG A 84 -1.98 5.94 -11.77
CA ARG A 84 -0.82 5.02 -11.69
C ARG A 84 -1.10 3.75 -10.90
N LEU A 85 -2.18 3.72 -10.11
CA LEU A 85 -2.49 2.61 -9.20
C LEU A 85 -2.60 1.25 -9.90
N PRO A 86 -3.24 1.11 -11.09
CA PRO A 86 -3.31 -0.17 -11.78
C PRO A 86 -1.94 -0.75 -12.18
N GLU A 87 -0.99 0.12 -12.56
CA GLU A 87 0.37 -0.30 -12.91
C GLU A 87 1.15 -0.76 -11.67
N LEU A 88 0.99 -0.04 -10.55
CA LEU A 88 1.58 -0.40 -9.26
C LEU A 88 1.00 -1.71 -8.71
N GLU A 89 -0.30 -1.93 -8.86
CA GLU A 89 -0.95 -3.21 -8.53
C GLU A 89 -0.38 -4.37 -9.35
N ALA A 90 -0.24 -4.18 -10.66
CA ALA A 90 0.35 -5.19 -11.53
C ALA A 90 1.80 -5.50 -11.13
N ALA A 91 2.58 -4.47 -10.76
CA ALA A 91 3.95 -4.63 -10.28
C ALA A 91 4.01 -5.39 -8.94
N ALA A 92 3.22 -4.96 -7.94
CA ALA A 92 3.14 -5.64 -6.65
C ALA A 92 2.70 -7.10 -6.79
N ARG A 93 1.73 -7.38 -7.67
CA ARG A 93 1.28 -8.73 -7.96
C ARG A 93 2.38 -9.60 -8.55
N ARG A 94 3.20 -9.06 -9.46
CA ARG A 94 4.37 -9.78 -10.01
C ARG A 94 5.38 -10.10 -8.91
N ASP A 95 5.71 -9.13 -8.06
CA ASP A 95 6.67 -9.31 -6.96
C ASP A 95 6.19 -10.37 -5.95
N TRP A 96 4.92 -10.33 -5.55
CA TRP A 96 4.33 -11.35 -4.67
C TRP A 96 4.26 -12.75 -5.31
N THR A 97 3.97 -12.81 -6.61
CA THR A 97 3.98 -14.08 -7.36
C THR A 97 5.39 -14.67 -7.43
N ALA A 98 6.40 -13.82 -7.62
CA ALA A 98 7.81 -14.22 -7.61
C ALA A 98 8.23 -14.73 -6.22
N GLU A 99 7.84 -14.06 -5.13
CA GLU A 99 8.13 -14.52 -3.76
C GLU A 99 7.43 -15.85 -3.45
N ALA A 100 6.16 -16.02 -3.85
CA ALA A 100 5.47 -17.30 -3.72
C ALA A 100 6.20 -18.43 -4.49
N SER A 101 6.69 -18.13 -5.69
CA SER A 101 7.45 -19.07 -6.53
C SER A 101 8.81 -19.41 -5.93
N ARG A 102 9.45 -18.47 -5.24
CA ARG A 102 10.72 -18.67 -4.53
C ARG A 102 10.57 -19.53 -3.27
N ILE A 103 9.49 -19.32 -2.50
CA ILE A 103 9.24 -20.06 -1.24
C ILE A 103 8.77 -21.49 -1.50
N LYS A 104 7.96 -21.73 -2.52
CA LYS A 104 7.37 -23.04 -2.81
C LYS A 104 8.39 -24.20 -2.83
N PRO A 105 9.50 -24.16 -3.58
CA PRO A 105 10.47 -25.25 -3.58
C PRO A 105 11.16 -25.45 -2.21
N LEU A 106 11.38 -24.37 -1.44
CA LEU A 106 11.94 -24.47 -0.08
C LEU A 106 10.98 -25.19 0.87
N LEU A 107 9.68 -24.90 0.77
CA LEU A 107 8.64 -25.58 1.54
C LEU A 107 8.58 -27.08 1.20
N GLU A 108 8.60 -27.43 -0.09
CA GLU A 108 8.58 -28.83 -0.52
C GLU A 108 9.83 -29.59 -0.07
N ALA A 109 11.02 -28.99 -0.18
CA ALA A 109 12.26 -29.59 0.33
C ALA A 109 12.15 -29.85 1.85
N ARG A 110 11.67 -28.86 2.62
CA ARG A 110 11.55 -28.98 4.07
C ARG A 110 10.49 -30.01 4.49
N LYS A 111 9.40 -30.18 3.72
CA LYS A 111 8.43 -31.27 3.96
C LYS A 111 9.09 -32.65 3.84
N THR A 112 9.86 -32.87 2.76
CA THR A 112 10.61 -34.12 2.56
C THR A 112 11.57 -34.41 3.71
N GLU A 113 12.25 -33.39 4.24
CA GLU A 113 13.16 -33.52 5.38
C GLU A 113 12.42 -33.91 6.67
N VAL A 114 11.26 -33.27 6.95
CA VAL A 114 10.40 -33.61 8.10
C VAL A 114 9.88 -35.04 7.99
N GLU A 115 9.47 -35.48 6.80
CA GLU A 115 9.03 -36.86 6.54
C GLU A 115 10.15 -37.88 6.78
N ALA A 116 11.37 -37.58 6.30
CA ALA A 116 12.54 -38.42 6.55
C ALA A 116 12.90 -38.47 8.05
N ALA A 117 12.84 -37.34 8.76
CA ALA A 117 13.07 -37.31 10.20
C ALA A 117 12.00 -38.09 10.99
N ALA A 118 10.73 -38.00 10.57
CA ALA A 118 9.64 -38.76 11.15
C ALA A 118 9.79 -40.28 10.92
N ALA A 119 10.19 -40.70 9.72
CA ALA A 119 10.46 -42.11 9.42
C ALA A 119 11.60 -42.68 10.28
N ASN A 120 12.65 -41.89 10.51
CA ASN A 120 13.78 -42.28 11.37
C ASN A 120 13.41 -42.36 12.86
N LEU A 121 12.38 -41.62 13.30
CA LEU A 121 11.85 -41.66 14.66
C LEU A 121 11.08 -42.96 14.98
N GLY A 122 10.44 -43.57 13.97
CA GLY A 122 9.79 -44.87 14.11
C GLY A 122 10.76 -46.02 14.38
N MET A 123 12.07 -45.79 14.25
CA MET A 123 13.12 -46.82 14.37
C MET A 123 14.03 -46.64 15.60
N ALA A 124 13.96 -45.52 16.32
CA ALA A 124 14.82 -45.27 17.49
C ALA A 124 14.16 -44.37 18.56
N GLU A 125 14.14 -44.85 19.80
CA GLU A 125 13.39 -44.27 20.93
C GLU A 125 14.17 -43.17 21.69
N LYS A 126 14.89 -42.28 20.99
CA LYS A 126 15.77 -41.26 21.63
C LYS A 126 15.24 -39.83 21.52
N SER A 127 15.29 -39.06 22.62
CA SER A 127 14.72 -37.69 22.73
C SER A 127 15.33 -36.65 21.78
N ALA A 128 16.61 -36.80 21.40
CA ALA A 128 17.30 -35.88 20.48
C ALA A 128 16.66 -35.87 19.07
N GLN A 129 16.14 -37.01 18.61
CA GLN A 129 15.44 -37.09 17.32
C GLN A 129 14.07 -36.42 17.38
N ARG A 130 13.39 -36.46 18.54
CA ARG A 130 12.12 -35.71 18.76
C ARG A 130 12.34 -34.20 18.73
N HIS A 131 13.41 -33.70 19.35
CA HIS A 131 13.72 -32.27 19.33
C HIS A 131 14.02 -31.77 17.92
N ARG A 132 14.80 -32.54 17.13
CA ARG A 132 15.08 -32.23 15.72
C ARG A 132 13.81 -32.15 14.87
N LEU A 133 12.91 -33.13 15.01
CA LEU A 133 11.62 -33.13 14.30
C LEU A 133 10.79 -31.88 14.61
N VAL A 134 10.76 -31.45 15.89
CA VAL A 134 10.03 -30.25 16.30
C VAL A 134 10.62 -28.98 15.69
N LEU A 135 11.94 -28.87 15.58
CA LEU A 135 12.58 -27.71 14.95
C LEU A 135 12.30 -27.68 13.44
N GLU A 136 12.45 -28.81 12.76
CA GLU A 136 12.19 -28.91 11.31
C GLU A 136 10.72 -28.61 10.98
N ASP A 137 9.76 -29.07 11.80
CA ASP A 137 8.33 -28.77 11.62
C ASP A 137 8.00 -27.31 11.88
N LYS A 138 8.63 -26.66 12.88
CA LYS A 138 8.46 -25.21 13.11
C LYS A 138 8.86 -24.39 11.89
N GLU A 139 9.99 -24.72 11.27
CA GLU A 139 10.46 -24.02 10.08
C GLU A 139 9.57 -24.29 8.86
N ARG A 140 9.07 -25.52 8.71
CA ARG A 140 8.05 -25.86 7.71
C ARG A 140 6.79 -25.02 7.87
N ILE A 141 6.25 -24.90 9.09
CA ILE A 141 5.06 -24.09 9.38
C ILE A 141 5.31 -22.62 9.02
N ALA A 142 6.48 -22.09 9.35
CA ALA A 142 6.83 -20.71 9.00
C ALA A 142 6.86 -20.50 7.48
N LEU A 143 7.51 -21.39 6.72
CA LEU A 143 7.54 -21.35 5.25
C LEU A 143 6.13 -21.48 4.64
N GLU A 144 5.29 -22.35 5.20
CA GLU A 144 3.92 -22.53 4.75
C GLU A 144 3.08 -21.27 4.97
N GLN A 145 3.22 -20.62 6.13
CA GLN A 145 2.55 -19.34 6.41
C GLN A 145 3.02 -18.24 5.47
N SER A 146 4.33 -18.11 5.24
CA SER A 146 4.88 -17.12 4.30
C SER A 146 4.42 -17.36 2.87
N TRP A 147 4.37 -18.62 2.42
CA TRP A 147 3.85 -18.97 1.09
C TRP A 147 2.37 -18.65 0.95
N LYS A 148 1.55 -19.04 1.94
CA LYS A 148 0.11 -18.72 1.98
C LYS A 148 -0.13 -17.21 1.91
N GLN A 149 0.66 -16.44 2.66
CA GLN A 149 0.61 -14.99 2.62
C GLN A 149 0.96 -14.47 1.22
N ALA A 150 2.09 -14.87 0.64
CA ALA A 150 2.50 -14.38 -0.68
C ALA A 150 1.46 -14.71 -1.78
N VAL A 151 0.83 -15.89 -1.72
CA VAL A 151 -0.26 -16.26 -2.64
C VAL A 151 -1.51 -15.41 -2.41
N HIS A 152 -1.85 -15.09 -1.16
CA HIS A 152 -2.98 -14.24 -0.82
C HIS A 152 -2.78 -12.82 -1.37
N GLU A 153 -1.64 -12.22 -1.06
CA GLU A 153 -1.28 -10.86 -1.48
C GLU A 153 -1.18 -10.74 -3.02
N ALA A 154 -0.67 -11.77 -3.71
CA ALA A 154 -0.65 -11.80 -5.19
C ALA A 154 -2.04 -11.84 -5.85
N ARG A 155 -3.09 -12.12 -5.08
CA ARG A 155 -4.48 -12.19 -5.57
C ARG A 155 -5.32 -11.00 -5.11
N GLN A 156 -4.87 -10.30 -4.08
CA GLN A 156 -5.58 -9.17 -3.51
C GLN A 156 -5.38 -7.93 -4.39
N ARG A 157 -6.45 -7.14 -4.56
CA ARG A 157 -6.37 -5.81 -5.15
C ARG A 157 -5.92 -4.81 -4.08
N ILE A 158 -5.14 -3.82 -4.47
CA ILE A 158 -4.64 -2.79 -3.56
C ILE A 158 -5.65 -1.65 -3.48
N ALA A 159 -6.25 -1.28 -4.61
CA ALA A 159 -7.31 -0.30 -4.71
C ALA A 159 -8.53 -0.73 -3.90
N THR A 160 -8.97 0.17 -3.03
CA THR A 160 -10.15 0.03 -2.17
C THR A 160 -11.39 0.62 -2.83
N GLU A 161 -12.56 0.38 -2.23
CA GLU A 161 -13.81 1.05 -2.64
C GLU A 161 -13.74 2.57 -2.36
N GLU A 162 -13.10 2.97 -1.26
CA GLU A 162 -12.87 4.38 -0.89
C GLU A 162 -12.03 5.12 -1.95
N ASP A 163 -11.03 4.46 -2.53
CA ASP A 163 -10.23 5.04 -3.62
C ASP A 163 -11.09 5.31 -4.87
N ALA A 164 -12.02 4.41 -5.18
CA ALA A 164 -12.92 4.57 -6.33
C ALA A 164 -13.91 5.72 -6.13
N GLU A 165 -14.47 5.85 -4.92
CA GLU A 165 -15.32 6.98 -4.52
C GLU A 165 -14.55 8.29 -4.63
N ARG A 166 -13.33 8.34 -4.09
CA ARG A 166 -12.46 9.52 -4.13
C ARG A 166 -12.15 9.95 -5.56
N VAL A 167 -11.86 9.00 -6.46
CA VAL A 167 -11.68 9.29 -7.90
C VAL A 167 -12.95 9.88 -8.53
N GLY A 168 -14.13 9.42 -8.12
CA GLY A 168 -15.42 9.97 -8.53
C GLY A 168 -15.58 11.43 -8.11
N GLU A 169 -15.29 11.74 -6.84
CA GLU A 169 -15.33 13.10 -6.31
C GLU A 169 -14.37 14.04 -7.04
N LEU A 170 -13.13 13.60 -7.27
CA LEU A 170 -12.11 14.37 -7.99
C LEU A 170 -12.56 14.72 -9.40
N ARG A 171 -13.11 13.75 -10.14
CA ARG A 171 -13.63 13.98 -11.50
C ARG A 171 -14.81 14.96 -11.50
N ALA A 172 -15.69 14.88 -10.50
CA ALA A 172 -16.81 15.81 -10.35
C ALA A 172 -16.32 17.23 -10.02
N SER A 173 -15.37 17.38 -9.10
CA SER A 173 -14.74 18.65 -8.73
C SER A 173 -14.09 19.33 -9.94
N ILE A 174 -13.24 18.59 -10.66
CA ILE A 174 -12.57 19.07 -11.88
C ILE A 174 -13.60 19.44 -12.94
N GLY A 175 -14.61 18.59 -13.17
CA GLY A 175 -15.67 18.85 -14.14
C GLY A 175 -16.53 20.08 -13.80
N ALA A 176 -16.72 20.39 -12.51
CA ALA A 176 -17.40 21.60 -12.06
C ALA A 176 -16.50 22.85 -12.18
N ALA A 177 -15.18 22.69 -12.08
CA ALA A 177 -14.25 23.80 -12.23
C ALA A 177 -14.05 24.26 -13.69
N LEU A 178 -14.26 23.36 -14.65
CA LEU A 178 -14.10 23.62 -16.09
C LEU A 178 -15.37 24.16 -16.80
N LYS A 179 -16.50 24.25 -16.09
CA LYS A 179 -17.77 24.81 -16.59
C LYS A 179 -17.95 26.24 -16.14
#